data_AF-A0A3C0JMT8-F1
#
_entry.id   AF-A0A3C0JMT8-F1
#
_cell.length_a   1.000
_cell.length_b   1.000
_cell.length_c   1.000
_cell.angle_alpha   90.00
_cell.angle_beta   90.00
_cell.angle_gamma   90.00
#
_symmetry.space_group_name_H-M   'P 1'
#
loop_
_entity.id
_entity.type
_entity.pdbx_description
1 polymer ?
#
loop_
_entity_poly.entity_id
_entity_poly.type
_entity_poly.pdbx_seq_one_letter_code
_entity_poly.pdbx_strand_id
1 'polypeptide(L)'
;VVQETVNTLEQLGVDYEVRVMSAHRTPERVQEYATTARDRGIEVLISAAGGSAALGGVLASWTTIPVIGIPLASSELKGMDALLATAQMPPGIPVACMAVGTWGARNAAFFAAEILGLKYEAIREAYEKYRRGLRD
;
A
#
# COMPACT_ATOMS: atom_id res chain seq x y z
N VAL A 1 -9.95 -4.88 -6.53
CA VAL A 1 -9.34 -4.47 -5.25
C VAL A 1 -8.44 -3.26 -5.43
N VAL A 2 -7.33 -3.34 -6.19
CA VAL A 2 -6.42 -2.17 -6.39
C VAL A 2 -7.11 -0.94 -7.00
N GLN A 3 -8.14 -1.12 -7.85
CA GLN A 3 -8.94 -0.02 -8.39
C GLN A 3 -9.55 0.87 -7.29
N GLU A 4 -9.91 0.29 -6.14
CA GLU A 4 -10.50 1.04 -5.02
C GLU A 4 -9.46 1.95 -4.35
N THR A 5 -8.20 1.54 -4.34
CA THR A 5 -7.07 2.38 -3.94
C THR A 5 -6.91 3.53 -4.90
N VAL A 6 -6.90 3.24 -6.21
CA VAL A 6 -6.78 4.26 -7.28
C VAL A 6 -7.88 5.31 -7.16
N ASN A 7 -9.15 4.89 -7.13
CA ASN A 7 -10.29 5.80 -7.02
C ASN A 7 -10.20 6.69 -5.76
N THR A 8 -9.69 6.14 -4.66
CA THR A 8 -9.53 6.89 -3.40
C THR A 8 -8.36 7.89 -3.48
N LEU A 9 -7.26 7.53 -4.13
CA LEU A 9 -6.13 8.45 -4.37
C LEU A 9 -6.54 9.61 -5.29
N GLU A 10 -7.28 9.31 -6.37
CA GLU A 10 -7.86 10.32 -7.27
C GLU A 10 -8.79 11.27 -6.52
N GLN A 11 -9.67 10.74 -5.65
CA GLN A 11 -10.56 11.56 -4.81
C GLN A 11 -9.78 12.52 -3.91
N LEU A 12 -8.61 12.12 -3.42
CA LEU A 12 -7.77 12.91 -2.52
C LEU A 12 -6.77 13.81 -3.28
N GLY A 13 -6.72 13.75 -4.61
CA GLY A 13 -5.77 14.49 -5.42
C GLY A 13 -4.32 14.05 -5.22
N VAL A 14 -4.09 12.77 -4.93
CA VAL A 14 -2.75 12.19 -4.74
C VAL A 14 -2.29 11.57 -6.04
N ASP A 15 -1.18 12.05 -6.60
CA ASP A 15 -0.55 11.46 -7.78
C ASP A 15 -0.03 10.05 -7.50
N TYR A 16 -0.14 9.16 -8.49
CA TYR A 16 0.26 7.76 -8.35
C TYR A 16 0.73 7.15 -9.67
N GLU A 17 1.41 6.01 -9.56
CA GLU A 17 1.62 5.10 -10.67
C GLU A 17 1.19 3.67 -10.28
N VAL A 18 0.77 2.88 -11.26
CA VAL A 18 0.34 1.48 -11.04
C VAL A 18 1.22 0.55 -11.87
N ARG A 19 1.76 -0.49 -11.22
CA ARG A 19 2.56 -1.54 -11.85
C ARG A 19 2.06 -2.91 -11.41
N VAL A 20 2.08 -3.88 -12.33
CA VAL A 20 1.86 -5.29 -12.03
C VAL A 20 3.22 -5.98 -11.93
N MET A 21 3.56 -6.47 -10.74
CA MET A 21 4.83 -7.13 -10.47
C MET A 21 4.61 -8.35 -9.57
N SER A 22 5.54 -9.31 -9.58
CA SER A 22 5.43 -10.53 -8.78
C SER A 22 6.71 -10.80 -8.02
N ALA A 23 6.63 -10.85 -6.69
CA ALA A 23 7.75 -11.21 -5.83
C ALA A 23 8.32 -12.62 -6.12
N HIS A 24 7.45 -13.56 -6.52
CA HIS A 24 7.88 -14.94 -6.77
C HIS A 24 8.31 -15.21 -8.21
N ARG A 25 7.75 -14.48 -9.18
CA ARG A 25 7.95 -14.76 -10.62
C ARG A 25 8.92 -13.80 -11.29
N THR A 26 9.03 -12.58 -10.77
CA THR A 26 9.90 -11.52 -11.32
C THR A 26 10.55 -10.73 -10.17
N PRO A 27 11.31 -11.41 -9.28
CA PRO A 27 11.87 -10.77 -8.10
C PRO A 27 12.82 -9.61 -8.44
N GLU A 28 13.56 -9.69 -9.54
CA GLU A 28 14.51 -8.66 -9.97
C GLU A 28 13.78 -7.35 -10.30
N ARG A 29 12.60 -7.44 -10.93
CA ARG A 29 11.77 -6.25 -11.23
C ARG A 29 11.25 -5.58 -9.97
N VAL A 30 10.88 -6.36 -8.95
CA VAL A 30 10.41 -5.83 -7.67
C VAL A 30 11.56 -5.13 -6.94
N GLN A 31 12.74 -5.74 -6.95
CA GLN A 31 13.96 -5.15 -6.40
C GLN A 31 14.29 -3.83 -7.09
N GLU A 32 14.42 -3.82 -8.41
CA GLU A 32 14.75 -2.63 -9.20
C GLU A 32 13.73 -1.50 -8.94
N TYR A 33 12.44 -1.84 -8.91
CA TYR A 33 11.39 -0.87 -8.62
C TYR A 33 11.53 -0.25 -7.22
N ALA A 34 11.80 -1.07 -6.20
CA ALA A 34 11.94 -0.62 -4.82
C ALA A 34 13.21 0.24 -4.61
N THR A 35 14.35 -0.18 -5.19
CA THR A 35 15.63 0.52 -5.02
C THR A 35 15.64 1.87 -5.72
N THR A 36 14.93 2.01 -6.85
CA THR A 36 14.87 3.26 -7.62
C THR A 36 13.69 4.17 -7.24
N ALA A 37 12.73 3.69 -6.44
CA ALA A 37 11.50 4.40 -6.14
C ALA A 37 11.74 5.82 -5.59
N ARG A 38 12.73 5.98 -4.69
CA ARG A 38 13.03 7.28 -4.06
C ARG A 38 13.54 8.29 -5.07
N ASP A 39 14.43 7.86 -5.96
CA ASP A 39 15.01 8.73 -7.00
C ASP A 39 13.96 9.17 -8.03
N ARG A 40 12.90 8.38 -8.19
CA ARG A 40 11.72 8.71 -9.01
C ARG A 40 10.69 9.58 -8.29
N GLY A 41 10.96 9.99 -7.05
CA GLY A 41 10.07 10.85 -6.27
C GLY A 41 8.92 10.14 -5.57
N ILE A 42 8.92 8.81 -5.49
CA ILE A 42 7.90 8.05 -4.76
C ILE A 42 8.14 8.18 -3.25
N GLU A 43 7.09 8.53 -2.51
CA GLU A 43 7.17 8.74 -1.06
C GLU A 43 6.39 7.72 -0.24
N VAL A 44 5.48 6.97 -0.85
CA VAL A 44 4.74 5.86 -0.23
C VAL A 44 4.56 4.75 -1.26
N LEU A 45 4.78 3.50 -0.84
CA LEU A 45 4.51 2.32 -1.66
C LEU A 45 3.26 1.60 -1.15
N ILE A 46 2.32 1.29 -2.04
CA ILE A 46 1.17 0.45 -1.72
C ILE A 46 1.30 -0.85 -2.50
N SER A 47 1.26 -1.96 -1.78
CA SER A 47 1.34 -3.31 -2.34
C SER A 47 0.04 -4.08 -2.07
N ALA A 48 -0.36 -4.93 -3.02
CA ALA A 48 -1.50 -5.82 -2.85
C ALA A 48 -1.11 -7.23 -3.28
N ALA A 49 -1.26 -8.20 -2.38
CA ALA A 49 -0.89 -9.59 -2.63
C ALA A 49 -1.80 -10.56 -1.87
N GLY A 50 -2.01 -11.76 -2.43
CA GLY A 50 -2.83 -12.82 -1.85
C GLY A 50 -2.05 -14.12 -1.67
N GLY A 51 -2.61 -15.06 -0.89
CA GLY A 51 -1.94 -16.31 -0.54
C GLY A 51 -0.70 -16.07 0.31
N SER A 52 0.46 -16.60 -0.10
CA SER A 52 1.76 -16.23 0.47
C SER A 52 2.12 -14.80 0.02
N ALA A 53 1.60 -13.80 0.70
CA ALA A 53 1.61 -12.40 0.26
C ALA A 53 2.97 -11.68 0.45
N ALA A 54 4.02 -12.15 -0.25
CA ALA A 54 5.39 -11.68 -0.04
C ALA A 54 5.71 -10.29 -0.62
N LEU A 55 4.88 -9.73 -1.52
CA LEU A 55 5.23 -8.51 -2.27
C LEU A 55 5.55 -7.31 -1.38
N GLY A 56 4.73 -7.05 -0.36
CA GLY A 56 4.96 -5.93 0.56
C GLY A 56 6.27 -6.06 1.33
N GLY A 57 6.55 -7.26 1.85
CA GLY A 57 7.80 -7.54 2.56
C GLY A 57 9.05 -7.42 1.68
N VAL A 58 8.98 -7.91 0.43
CA VAL A 58 10.10 -7.79 -0.52
C VAL A 58 10.33 -6.34 -0.93
N LEU A 59 9.28 -5.55 -1.15
CA LEU A 59 9.45 -4.10 -1.39
C LEU A 59 10.13 -3.43 -0.19
N ALA A 60 9.64 -3.70 1.02
CA ALA A 60 10.17 -3.11 2.26
C ALA A 60 11.62 -3.51 2.53
N SER A 61 12.09 -4.69 2.08
CA SER A 61 13.49 -5.09 2.26
C SER A 61 14.49 -4.34 1.38
N TRP A 62 14.01 -3.67 0.32
CA TRP A 62 14.86 -3.00 -0.67
C TRP A 62 14.75 -1.48 -0.66
N THR A 63 13.98 -0.90 0.27
CA THR A 63 13.76 0.54 0.33
C THR A 63 13.50 1.01 1.74
N THR A 64 13.75 2.30 1.98
CA THR A 64 13.38 3.00 3.22
C THR A 64 12.10 3.83 3.06
N ILE A 65 11.45 3.75 1.90
CA ILE A 65 10.12 4.33 1.68
C ILE A 65 9.08 3.51 2.46
N PRO A 66 8.14 4.15 3.17
CA PRO A 66 7.04 3.45 3.83
C PRO A 66 6.28 2.54 2.87
N VAL A 67 6.09 1.27 3.26
CA VAL A 67 5.34 0.28 2.49
C VAL A 67 4.03 -0.07 3.22
N ILE A 68 2.92 0.06 2.50
CA ILE A 68 1.58 -0.32 2.92
C ILE A 68 1.21 -1.63 2.22
N GLY A 69 0.72 -2.61 2.98
CA GLY A 69 0.32 -3.92 2.47
C GLY A 69 -1.18 -4.13 2.52
N ILE A 70 -1.78 -4.54 1.40
CA ILE A 70 -3.20 -4.92 1.27
C ILE A 70 -3.28 -6.44 1.07
N PRO A 71 -3.68 -7.19 2.10
CA PRO A 71 -3.95 -8.62 1.96
C PRO A 71 -5.14 -8.89 1.03
N LEU A 72 -4.98 -9.77 0.04
CA LEU A 72 -6.04 -10.16 -0.88
C LEU A 72 -6.67 -11.50 -0.48
N ALA A 73 -8.01 -11.56 -0.47
CA ALA A 73 -8.78 -12.78 -0.25
C ALA A 73 -8.86 -13.65 -1.52
N SER A 74 -7.72 -14.07 -2.06
CA SER A 74 -7.64 -14.84 -3.32
C SER A 74 -7.50 -16.35 -3.13
N SER A 75 -7.31 -16.82 -1.90
CA SER A 75 -7.14 -18.24 -1.57
C SER A 75 -8.38 -18.81 -0.89
N GLU A 76 -8.40 -20.14 -0.73
CA GLU A 76 -9.41 -20.87 0.05
C GLU A 76 -9.50 -20.41 1.51
N LEU A 77 -8.44 -19.79 2.04
CA LEU A 77 -8.39 -19.26 3.40
C LEU A 77 -8.97 -17.84 3.51
N LYS A 78 -9.63 -17.35 2.46
CA LYS A 78 -10.35 -16.06 2.44
C LYS A 78 -9.49 -14.88 2.91
N GLY A 79 -8.19 -14.94 2.62
CA GLY A 79 -7.21 -13.89 2.91
C GLY A 79 -6.59 -13.94 4.31
N MET A 80 -6.90 -14.95 5.14
CA MET A 80 -6.22 -15.14 6.43
C MET A 80 -4.72 -15.41 6.24
N ASP A 81 -4.37 -16.22 5.24
CA ASP A 81 -2.99 -16.46 4.83
C ASP A 81 -2.29 -15.17 4.39
N ALA A 82 -2.93 -14.41 3.52
CA ALA A 82 -2.39 -13.14 3.04
C ALA A 82 -2.22 -12.12 4.18
N LEU A 83 -3.16 -12.09 5.13
CA LEU A 83 -3.13 -11.22 6.29
C LEU A 83 -1.92 -11.54 7.16
N LEU A 84 -1.75 -12.81 7.53
CA LEU A 84 -0.62 -13.26 8.35
C LEU A 84 0.72 -13.05 7.62
N ALA A 85 0.78 -13.36 6.32
CA ALA A 85 1.98 -13.16 5.51
C ALA A 85 2.38 -11.68 5.37
N THR A 86 1.42 -10.76 5.39
CA THR A 86 1.68 -9.32 5.31
C THR A 86 2.00 -8.71 6.68
N ALA A 87 1.30 -9.13 7.75
CA ALA A 87 1.39 -8.52 9.07
C ALA A 87 2.58 -9.03 9.90
N GLN A 88 2.96 -10.30 9.77
CA GLN A 88 3.95 -10.95 10.63
C GLN A 88 5.40 -10.69 10.17
N MET A 89 5.72 -9.44 9.83
CA MET A 89 7.09 -9.05 9.50
C MET A 89 7.99 -9.11 10.74
N PRO A 90 9.22 -9.64 10.65
CA PRO A 90 10.16 -9.61 11.75
C PRO A 90 10.63 -8.16 12.05
N PRO A 91 11.11 -7.88 13.28
CA PRO A 91 11.64 -6.56 13.63
C PRO A 91 12.75 -6.11 12.67
N GLY A 92 12.66 -4.85 12.21
CA GLY A 92 13.65 -4.21 11.33
C GLY A 92 13.14 -3.87 9.93
N ILE A 93 12.18 -4.63 9.40
CA ILE A 93 11.61 -4.42 8.04
C ILE A 93 10.08 -4.33 8.14
N PRO A 94 9.51 -3.17 8.53
CA PRO A 94 8.08 -3.05 8.78
C PRO A 94 7.26 -2.95 7.48
N VAL A 95 6.03 -3.46 7.53
CA VAL A 95 4.98 -3.23 6.53
C VAL A 95 3.71 -2.77 7.26
N ALA A 96 3.12 -1.66 6.84
CA ALA A 96 1.83 -1.20 7.37
C ALA A 96 0.69 -2.04 6.77
N CYS A 97 0.29 -3.10 7.47
CA CYS A 97 -0.74 -4.03 7.01
C CYS A 97 -2.15 -3.46 7.21
N MET A 98 -2.95 -3.43 6.14
CA MET A 98 -4.35 -3.00 6.15
C MET A 98 -5.31 -4.19 6.27
N ALA A 99 -6.61 -3.91 6.35
CA ALA A 99 -7.65 -4.94 6.33
C ALA A 99 -7.62 -5.79 5.04
N VAL A 100 -8.23 -6.98 5.08
CA VAL A 100 -8.31 -7.85 3.90
C VAL A 100 -9.24 -7.26 2.83
N GLY A 101 -8.81 -7.28 1.56
CA GLY A 101 -9.63 -6.96 0.41
C GLY A 101 -9.94 -5.47 0.25
N THR A 102 -11.18 -5.15 -0.16
CA THR A 102 -11.58 -3.80 -0.57
C THR A 102 -11.48 -2.77 0.56
N TRP A 103 -11.75 -3.15 1.80
CA TRP A 103 -11.62 -2.22 2.93
C TRP A 103 -10.17 -1.81 3.14
N GLY A 104 -9.23 -2.77 3.06
CA GLY A 104 -7.81 -2.44 3.12
C GLY A 104 -7.33 -1.65 1.92
N ALA A 105 -7.88 -1.89 0.73
CA ALA A 105 -7.54 -1.13 -0.46
C ALA A 105 -7.86 0.36 -0.33
N ARG A 106 -9.03 0.70 0.20
CA ARG A 106 -9.42 2.10 0.46
C ARG A 106 -8.60 2.68 1.61
N ASN A 107 -8.46 1.93 2.71
CA ASN A 107 -7.69 2.39 3.87
C ASN A 107 -6.20 2.57 3.56
N ALA A 108 -5.63 1.81 2.63
CA ALA A 108 -4.25 2.02 2.19
C ALA A 108 -4.06 3.40 1.54
N ALA A 109 -5.03 3.85 0.72
CA ALA A 109 -5.00 5.19 0.13
C ALA A 109 -5.18 6.28 1.20
N PHE A 110 -6.12 6.11 2.14
CA PHE A 110 -6.27 7.05 3.25
C PHE A 110 -5.03 7.12 4.14
N PHE A 111 -4.40 5.98 4.44
CA PHE A 111 -3.19 5.92 5.24
C PHE A 111 -2.00 6.54 4.49
N ALA A 112 -1.90 6.35 3.17
CA ALA A 112 -0.94 7.09 2.35
C ALA A 112 -1.17 8.60 2.41
N ALA A 113 -2.43 9.05 2.39
CA ALA A 113 -2.76 10.47 2.56
C ALA A 113 -2.44 10.99 3.97
N GLU A 114 -2.58 10.18 5.03
CA GLU A 114 -2.13 10.54 6.39
C GLU A 114 -0.61 10.74 6.43
N ILE A 115 0.17 9.87 5.78
CA ILE A 115 1.64 10.00 5.69
C ILE A 115 2.02 11.25 4.89
N LEU A 116 1.46 11.41 3.69
CA LEU A 116 1.79 12.51 2.77
C LEU A 116 1.30 13.86 3.30
N GLY A 117 0.16 13.89 4.01
CA GLY A 117 -0.41 15.08 4.64
C GLY A 117 0.46 15.70 5.73
N LEU A 118 1.48 14.98 6.23
CA LEU A 118 2.51 15.56 7.10
C LEU A 118 3.39 16.58 6.38
N LYS A 119 3.52 16.47 5.05
CA LYS A 119 4.37 17.29 4.19
C LYS A 119 3.56 18.16 3.22
N TYR A 120 2.43 17.66 2.75
CA TYR A 120 1.64 18.24 1.67
C TYR A 120 0.28 18.74 2.16
N GLU A 121 0.16 20.06 2.33
CA GLU A 121 -1.02 20.73 2.86
C GLU A 121 -2.31 20.36 2.10
N ALA A 122 -2.27 20.40 0.77
CA ALA A 122 -3.46 20.12 -0.05
C ALA A 122 -4.00 18.68 0.16
N ILE A 123 -3.11 17.70 0.36
CA ILE A 123 -3.49 16.31 0.64
C ILE A 123 -4.11 16.21 2.05
N ARG A 124 -3.52 16.92 3.03
CA ARG A 124 -4.06 16.99 4.39
C ARG A 124 -5.48 17.57 4.38
N GLU A 125 -5.69 18.71 3.74
CA GLU A 125 -7.00 19.37 3.66
C GLU A 125 -8.04 18.48 2.95
N ALA A 126 -7.65 17.79 1.87
CA ALA A 126 -8.52 16.87 1.15
C ALA A 126 -8.98 15.70 2.05
N TYR A 127 -8.06 15.11 2.82
CA TYR A 127 -8.38 14.04 3.75
C TYR A 127 -9.22 14.52 4.95
N GLU A 128 -8.94 15.69 5.51
CA GLU A 128 -9.76 16.29 6.56
C GLU A 128 -11.18 16.58 6.08
N LYS A 129 -11.34 17.09 4.86
CA LYS A 129 -12.65 17.28 4.23
C LYS A 129 -13.40 15.95 4.10
N TYR A 130 -12.73 14.90 3.64
CA TYR A 130 -13.33 13.56 3.58
C TYR A 130 -13.82 13.09 4.95
N ARG A 131 -12.97 13.20 5.99
CA ARG A 131 -13.33 12.78 7.36
C ARG A 131 -14.47 13.59 7.96
N ARG A 132 -14.59 14.88 7.63
CA ARG A 132 -15.74 15.70 8.04
C ARG A 132 -17.05 15.15 7.46
N GLY A 133 -17.07 14.83 6.17
CA GLY A 133 -18.24 14.26 5.51
C GLY A 133 -18.65 12.85 5.96
N LEU A 134 -17.85 12.16 6.81
CA LEU A 134 -18.26 10.89 7.45
C LEU A 134 -19.11 11.12 8.71
N ARG A 135 -19.10 12.34 9.25
CA ARG A 135 -19.85 12.71 10.47
C ARG A 135 -21.24 13.26 10.15
N ASP A 136 -21.44 13.65 8.90
CA ASP A 136 -22.69 14.18 8.34
C ASP A 136 -23.53 13.03 7.76
#